data_AF-A0A351ATM0-F1
#
_entry.id   AF-A0A351ATM0-F1
#
_cell.length_a   1.000
_cell.length_b   1.000
_cell.length_c   1.000
_cell.angle_alpha   90.00
_cell.angle_beta   90.00
_cell.angle_gamma   90.00
#
_symmetry.space_group_name_H-M   'P 1'
#
loop_
_entity.id
_entity.type
_entity.pdbx_description
1 polymer ?
#
loop_
_entity_poly.entity_id
_entity_poly.type
_entity_poly.pdbx_seq_one_letter_code
_entity_poly.pdbx_strand_id
1 'polypeptide(L)'
;MFTVYRYGELGAVDVEITDYNTQPGALGDVDGNGAVETADALLAMRGAMGIAALTPEQAERADMDGNGVVDTVDALAILRRAILNG
;
A
#
# COMPACT_ATOMS: atom_id res chain seq x y z
N MET A 1 -6.33 14.48 -23.38
CA MET A 1 -5.14 14.65 -24.25
C MET A 1 -3.97 14.08 -23.49
N PHE A 2 -3.41 12.97 -23.96
CA PHE A 2 -2.21 12.34 -23.38
C PHE A 2 -1.00 13.01 -24.02
N THR A 3 0.00 13.41 -23.22
CA THR A 3 1.23 14.02 -23.73
C THR A 3 2.16 12.92 -24.21
N VAL A 4 2.42 12.90 -25.52
CA VAL A 4 3.38 11.99 -26.16
C VAL A 4 4.80 12.51 -25.90
N TYR A 5 5.70 11.64 -25.42
CA TYR A 5 7.12 11.96 -25.33
C TYR A 5 7.81 11.72 -26.69
N ARG A 6 8.47 12.75 -27.21
CA ARG A 6 9.19 12.74 -28.48
C ARG A 6 10.58 12.13 -28.29
N TYR A 7 10.87 11.05 -29.01
CA TYR A 7 12.22 10.48 -29.12
C TYR A 7 13.13 11.37 -29.96
N GLY A 8 14.28 11.77 -29.39
CA GLY A 8 15.42 12.28 -30.16
C GLY A 8 16.01 13.60 -29.68
N GLU A 9 16.89 13.53 -28.69
CA GLU A 9 18.29 13.99 -28.79
C GLU A 9 19.04 13.54 -27.53
N LEU A 10 20.00 12.63 -27.73
CA LEU A 10 20.78 11.97 -26.68
C LEU A 10 21.82 12.93 -26.12
N GLY A 11 21.44 13.72 -25.11
CA GLY A 11 22.35 13.97 -23.99
C GLY A 11 22.18 12.80 -23.04
N ALA A 12 23.27 12.11 -22.68
CA ALA A 12 23.25 11.08 -21.64
C ALA A 12 22.89 11.73 -20.30
N VAL A 13 21.61 12.01 -20.14
CA VAL A 13 20.99 12.19 -18.84
C VAL A 13 20.60 10.78 -18.48
N ASP A 14 21.21 10.25 -17.43
CA ASP A 14 20.70 9.09 -16.73
C ASP A 14 19.34 9.51 -16.16
N VAL A 15 18.32 9.57 -17.01
CA VAL A 15 16.94 9.78 -16.60
C VAL A 15 16.54 8.45 -16.01
N GLU A 16 16.86 8.30 -14.73
CA GLU A 16 16.10 7.42 -13.87
C GLU A 16 14.65 7.87 -13.99
N ILE A 17 13.89 7.18 -14.85
CA ILE A 17 12.45 7.20 -14.77
C ILE A 17 12.16 6.42 -13.49
N THR A 18 12.29 7.09 -12.34
CA THR A 18 11.79 6.55 -11.09
C THR A 18 10.28 6.50 -11.26
N ASP A 19 9.77 5.29 -11.45
CA ASP A 19 8.36 5.01 -11.68
C ASP A 19 7.49 5.85 -10.75
N TYR A 20 6.57 6.61 -11.35
CA TYR A 20 5.62 7.42 -10.62
C TYR A 20 4.79 6.47 -9.75
N ASN A 21 4.93 6.60 -8.43
CA ASN A 21 4.03 6.06 -7.40
C ASN A 21 4.41 4.77 -6.67
N THR A 22 5.69 4.50 -6.44
CA THR A 22 6.10 3.64 -5.32
C THR A 22 6.47 4.51 -4.12
N GLN A 23 5.49 5.21 -3.54
CA GLN A 23 5.61 5.47 -2.11
C GLN A 23 5.62 4.09 -1.45
N PRO A 24 6.57 3.77 -0.54
CA PRO A 24 6.43 2.60 0.29
C PRO A 24 5.05 2.73 0.95
N GLY A 25 4.12 1.83 0.60
CA GLY A 25 2.73 1.92 1.06
C GLY A 25 2.73 2.16 2.56
N ALA A 26 1.98 3.15 3.01
CA ALA A 26 2.02 3.57 4.41
C ALA A 26 1.59 2.41 5.32
N LEU A 27 2.04 2.42 6.58
CA LEU A 27 1.55 1.44 7.56
C LEU A 27 0.01 1.53 7.66
N GLY A 28 -0.68 0.45 7.31
CA GLY A 28 -2.13 0.34 7.20
C GLY A 28 -2.72 0.53 5.79
N ASP A 29 -1.93 0.89 4.78
CA ASP A 29 -2.31 0.92 3.35
C ASP A 29 -2.05 -0.47 2.76
N VAL A 30 -2.97 -1.40 2.98
CA VAL A 30 -2.74 -2.83 2.70
C VAL A 30 -2.84 -3.10 1.20
N ASP A 31 -3.67 -2.40 0.45
CA ASP A 31 -3.75 -2.56 -1.01
C ASP A 31 -2.62 -1.85 -1.76
N GLY A 32 -1.91 -0.93 -1.11
CA GLY A 32 -0.75 -0.20 -1.65
C GLY A 32 -1.15 0.94 -2.58
N ASN A 33 -2.36 1.48 -2.45
CA ASN A 33 -2.88 2.53 -3.31
C ASN A 33 -2.42 3.95 -2.88
N GLY A 34 -1.74 4.07 -1.73
CA GLY A 34 -1.23 5.31 -1.17
C GLY A 34 -2.15 6.01 -0.16
N ALA A 35 -3.32 5.42 0.15
CA ALA A 35 -4.26 5.88 1.15
C ALA A 35 -4.55 4.79 2.18
N VAL A 36 -4.92 5.19 3.40
CA VAL A 36 -5.36 4.25 4.45
C VAL A 36 -6.87 4.36 4.58
N GLU A 37 -7.59 3.40 4.02
CA GLU A 37 -9.04 3.39 3.89
C GLU A 37 -9.68 2.20 4.60
N THR A 38 -11.02 2.17 4.65
CA THR A 38 -11.74 1.02 5.20
C THR A 38 -11.58 -0.23 4.35
N ALA A 39 -11.22 -0.09 3.07
CA ALA A 39 -10.89 -1.19 2.17
C ALA A 39 -9.65 -1.95 2.64
N ASP A 40 -8.63 -1.26 3.14
CA ASP A 40 -7.41 -1.86 3.69
C ASP A 40 -7.70 -2.66 4.96
N ALA A 41 -8.52 -2.09 5.85
CA ALA A 41 -8.96 -2.77 7.06
C ALA A 41 -9.72 -4.07 6.73
N LEU A 42 -10.59 -4.03 5.72
CA LEU A 42 -11.32 -5.21 5.27
C LEU A 42 -10.38 -6.26 4.66
N LEU A 43 -9.38 -5.82 3.89
CA LEU A 43 -8.38 -6.71 3.30
C LEU A 43 -7.53 -7.40 4.38
N ALA A 44 -7.04 -6.64 5.38
CA ALA A 44 -6.35 -7.19 6.54
C ALA A 44 -7.22 -8.19 7.31
N MET A 45 -8.51 -7.87 7.54
CA MET A 45 -9.43 -8.76 8.26
C MET A 45 -9.67 -10.08 7.51
N ARG A 46 -9.76 -10.04 6.18
CA ARG A 46 -9.84 -11.25 5.35
C ARG A 46 -8.54 -12.07 5.41
N GLY A 47 -7.40 -11.40 5.50
CA GLY A 47 -6.10 -12.01 5.76
C GLY A 47 -6.06 -12.74 7.11
N ALA A 48 -6.45 -12.05 8.18
CA ALA A 48 -6.50 -12.58 9.55
C ALA A 48 -7.44 -13.80 9.67
N MET A 49 -8.56 -13.82 8.93
CA MET A 49 -9.47 -14.96 8.87
C MET A 49 -9.00 -16.11 7.96
N GLY A 50 -7.88 -15.96 7.26
CA GLY A 50 -7.38 -16.93 6.28
C GLY A 50 -8.26 -17.07 5.03
N ILE A 51 -9.14 -16.09 4.77
CA ILE A 51 -10.04 -16.07 3.60
C ILE A 51 -9.31 -15.54 2.36
N ALA A 52 -8.35 -14.63 2.56
CA ALA A 52 -7.49 -14.10 1.51
C ALA A 52 -6.03 -14.30 1.91
N ALA A 53 -5.20 -14.76 0.97
CA ALA A 53 -3.76 -14.77 1.18
C ALA A 53 -3.22 -13.36 0.90
N LEU A 54 -2.59 -12.75 1.91
CA LEU A 54 -1.88 -11.49 1.75
C LEU A 54 -0.51 -11.75 1.13
N THR A 55 -0.03 -10.86 0.28
CA THR A 55 1.39 -10.88 -0.11
C THR A 55 2.27 -10.49 1.08
N PRO A 56 3.58 -10.83 1.07
CA PRO A 56 4.48 -10.44 2.15
C PRO A 56 4.46 -8.93 2.42
N GLU A 57 4.44 -8.11 1.37
CA GLU A 57 4.41 -6.65 1.49
C GLU A 57 3.08 -6.16 2.06
N GLN A 58 1.97 -6.82 1.73
CA GLN A 58 0.67 -6.50 2.32
C GLN A 58 0.62 -6.89 3.80
N ALA A 59 1.24 -8.02 4.16
CA ALA A 59 1.32 -8.47 5.54
C ALA A 59 2.18 -7.51 6.39
N GLU A 60 3.31 -7.04 5.86
CA GLU A 60 4.14 -6.03 6.54
C GLU A 60 3.40 -4.71 6.76
N ARG A 61 2.58 -4.27 5.79
CA ARG A 61 1.78 -3.06 5.94
C ARG A 61 0.55 -3.27 6.83
N ALA A 62 0.03 -4.48 6.88
CA ALA A 62 -1.11 -4.84 7.70
C ALA A 62 -0.72 -5.07 9.17
N ASP A 63 0.50 -5.49 9.48
CA ASP A 63 1.02 -5.67 10.85
C ASP A 63 1.22 -4.31 11.54
N MET A 64 0.21 -3.86 12.28
CA MET A 64 0.15 -2.53 12.86
C MET A 64 0.86 -2.45 14.21
N ASP A 65 1.00 -3.57 14.92
CA ASP A 65 1.69 -3.64 16.20
C ASP A 65 3.15 -4.15 16.08
N GLY A 66 3.54 -4.66 14.90
CA GLY A 66 4.89 -5.11 14.58
C GLY A 66 5.24 -6.47 15.16
N ASN A 67 4.24 -7.30 15.47
CA ASN A 67 4.44 -8.61 16.10
C ASN A 67 4.77 -9.74 15.08
N GLY A 68 4.68 -9.45 13.78
CA GLY A 68 4.94 -10.37 12.68
C GLY A 68 3.74 -11.23 12.25
N VAL A 69 2.55 -10.99 12.81
CA VAL A 69 1.31 -11.74 12.55
C VAL A 69 0.17 -10.74 12.31
N VAL A 70 -0.50 -10.86 11.16
CA VAL A 70 -1.68 -10.06 10.87
C VAL A 70 -2.91 -10.69 11.52
N ASP A 71 -3.47 -10.04 12.52
CA ASP A 71 -4.69 -10.49 13.21
C ASP A 71 -5.83 -9.45 13.16
N THR A 72 -6.90 -9.68 13.93
CA THR A 72 -8.05 -8.77 13.96
C THR A 72 -7.76 -7.46 14.68
N VAL A 73 -6.79 -7.41 15.58
CA VAL A 73 -6.33 -6.21 16.28
C VAL A 73 -5.73 -5.23 15.28
N ASP A 74 -4.92 -5.73 14.35
CA ASP A 74 -4.35 -4.96 13.26
C ASP A 74 -5.43 -4.37 12.35
N ALA A 75 -6.36 -5.21 11.90
CA ALA A 75 -7.46 -4.77 11.03
C ALA A 75 -8.31 -3.68 11.70
N LEU A 76 -8.56 -3.79 13.01
CA LEU A 76 -9.24 -2.77 13.81
C LEU A 76 -8.41 -1.48 13.94
N ALA A 77 -7.09 -1.58 14.08
CA ALA A 77 -6.20 -0.43 14.14
C ALA A 77 -6.21 0.34 12.81
N ILE A 78 -6.20 -0.36 11.67
CA ILE A 78 -6.34 0.23 10.33
C ILE A 78 -7.71 0.90 10.20
N LEU A 79 -8.79 0.21 10.59
CA LEU A 79 -10.15 0.77 10.53
C LEU A 79 -10.27 2.07 11.33
N ARG A 80 -9.73 2.07 12.55
CA ARG A 80 -9.71 3.25 13.42
C ARG A 80 -8.92 4.38 12.77
N ARG A 81 -7.78 4.08 12.16
CA ARG A 81 -6.95 5.07 11.46
C ARG A 81 -7.66 5.64 10.24
N ALA A 82 -8.35 4.81 9.46
CA ALA A 82 -9.11 5.22 8.29
C ALA A 82 -10.26 6.17 8.65
N ILE A 83 -10.97 5.93 9.75
CA ILE A 83 -12.11 6.76 10.18
C ILE A 83 -11.66 8.07 10.85
N LEU A 84 -10.53 8.06 11.55
CA LEU A 84 -10.04 9.25 12.27
C LEU A 84 -9.27 10.23 11.37
N ASN A 85 -8.73 9.77 10.24
CA ASN A 85 -8.00 10.61 9.28
C ASN A 85 -8.78 10.85 7.97
N GLY A 86 -10.08 10.50 7.94
CA GLY A 86 -11.01 10.76 6.83
C GLY A 86 -11.70 12.12 6.90
#